data_AF-A0A800M4R0-F1
#
_entry.id   AF-A0A800M4R0-F1
#
_cell.length_a   1.000
_cell.length_b   1.000
_cell.length_c   1.000
_cell.angle_alpha   90.00
_cell.angle_beta   90.00
_cell.angle_gamma   90.00
#
_symmetry.space_group_name_H-M   'P 1'
#
loop_
_entity.id
_entity.type
_entity.pdbx_description
1 polymer ?
#
loop_
_entity_poly.entity_id
_entity_poly.type
_entity_poly.pdbx_seq_one_letter_code
_entity_poly.pdbx_strand_id
1 'polypeptide(L)'
;MTEEPNFYKEAFMSPLNLGFLIFALVAALLTGGAAANVLLLFAAAAELLYLGTVPRTERYQRLVRSRKMAERKAQGRDDREVFRSLSKEDQKRYVRFRNMEKAIKDNFAKLPYSSQGILEAHLKKLDGLLDSYLNLLQLKERYIRFTERTGEREIVRAIDALRQEMQADPPRVRSIKQRRLGILEKRLDRFKKANENLAIIGAQLETIEDVTRYVYEQSLTMQNPEEVTFQLDTLVSEVEETQASVEALEDAFGDPMSGLTSLDLDALDVFSTPALEAEDRIDAGLLDEDAPESAAAAERRRQREGG
;
A
#
# COMPACT_ATOMS: atom_id res chain seq x y z
N MET A 1 5.14 -20.68 23.59
CA MET A 1 4.68 -21.86 22.82
C MET A 1 3.67 -21.36 21.81
N THR A 2 4.02 -21.35 20.52
CA THR A 2 3.15 -20.86 19.45
C THR A 2 2.12 -21.94 19.12
N GLU A 3 0.86 -21.75 19.51
CA GLU A 3 -0.23 -22.62 19.05
C GLU A 3 -0.29 -22.60 17.53
N GLU A 4 -0.04 -23.75 16.91
CA GLU A 4 -0.22 -23.94 15.48
C GLU A 4 -1.71 -23.76 15.15
N PRO A 5 -2.06 -22.98 14.10
CA PRO A 5 -3.44 -22.89 13.65
C PRO A 5 -3.99 -24.29 13.31
N ASN A 6 -5.11 -24.66 13.92
CA ASN A 6 -5.81 -25.90 13.56
C ASN A 6 -6.52 -25.73 12.21
N PHE A 7 -5.86 -26.17 11.14
CA PHE A 7 -6.32 -26.04 9.75
C PHE A 7 -7.65 -26.75 9.46
N TYR A 8 -7.99 -27.79 10.24
CA TYR A 8 -9.25 -28.52 10.08
C TYR A 8 -10.46 -27.72 10.58
N LYS A 9 -10.29 -27.00 11.70
CA LYS A 9 -11.33 -26.12 12.25
C LYS A 9 -11.61 -24.94 11.31
N GLU A 10 -10.56 -24.38 10.73
CA GLU A 10 -10.65 -23.23 9.81
C GLU A 10 -11.33 -23.59 8.48
N ALA A 11 -11.03 -24.77 7.92
CA ALA A 11 -11.68 -25.27 6.72
C ALA A 11 -13.18 -25.51 6.92
N PHE A 12 -13.54 -26.10 8.07
CA PHE A 12 -14.93 -26.32 8.44
C PHE A 12 -15.71 -25.00 8.60
N MET A 13 -15.10 -23.98 9.23
CA MET A 13 -15.72 -22.66 9.45
C MET A 13 -15.64 -21.72 8.23
N SER A 14 -15.17 -22.20 7.08
CA SER A 14 -15.11 -21.35 5.89
C SER A 14 -16.51 -20.94 5.40
N PRO A 15 -16.72 -19.69 4.94
CA PRO A 15 -18.04 -19.19 4.56
C PRO A 15 -18.73 -20.01 3.47
N LEU A 16 -17.94 -20.57 2.53
CA LEU A 16 -18.44 -21.41 1.45
C LEU A 16 -18.94 -22.77 1.96
N ASN A 17 -18.22 -23.35 2.92
CA ASN A 17 -18.56 -24.64 3.50
C ASN A 17 -19.80 -24.54 4.39
N LEU A 18 -19.86 -23.48 5.21
CA LEU A 18 -21.02 -23.16 6.02
C LEU A 18 -22.25 -22.87 5.15
N GLY A 19 -22.09 -22.12 4.06
CA GLY A 19 -23.15 -21.86 3.08
C GLY A 19 -23.65 -23.13 2.39
N PHE A 20 -22.75 -24.03 2.01
CA PHE A 20 -23.11 -25.33 1.43
C PHE A 20 -23.90 -26.21 2.41
N LEU A 21 -23.46 -26.30 3.67
CA LEU A 21 -24.14 -27.07 4.72
C LEU A 21 -25.54 -26.52 5.03
N ILE A 22 -25.67 -25.20 5.14
CA ILE A 22 -26.97 -24.54 5.34
C ILE A 22 -27.89 -24.81 4.15
N PHE A 23 -27.37 -24.69 2.92
CA PHE A 23 -28.13 -24.96 1.71
C PHE A 23 -28.60 -26.43 1.63
N ALA A 24 -27.72 -27.38 1.93
CA ALA A 24 -28.05 -28.80 1.95
C ALA A 24 -29.12 -29.13 3.01
N LEU A 25 -29.04 -28.50 4.19
CA LEU A 25 -30.02 -28.65 5.26
C LEU A 25 -31.40 -28.10 4.85
N VAL A 26 -31.44 -26.90 4.25
CA VAL A 26 -32.67 -26.28 3.75
C VAL A 26 -33.29 -27.12 2.63
N ALA A 27 -32.49 -27.59 1.67
CA ALA A 27 -32.95 -28.44 0.59
C ALA A 27 -33.51 -29.78 1.11
N ALA A 28 -32.87 -30.40 2.10
CA ALA A 28 -33.35 -31.63 2.73
C ALA A 28 -34.69 -31.42 3.44
N LEU A 29 -34.86 -30.29 4.14
CA LEU A 29 -36.10 -29.96 4.85
C LEU A 29 -37.28 -29.72 3.89
N LEU A 30 -37.02 -29.10 2.74
CA LEU A 30 -38.02 -28.86 1.69
C LEU A 30 -38.43 -30.14 0.96
N THR A 31 -37.50 -31.07 0.75
CA THR A 31 -37.75 -32.29 -0.02
C THR A 31 -38.47 -33.36 0.80
N GLY A 32 -38.11 -33.52 2.08
CA GLY A 32 -38.72 -34.48 3.00
C GLY A 32 -38.50 -35.96 2.67
N GLY A 33 -38.89 -36.84 3.61
CA GLY A 33 -38.89 -38.29 3.42
C GLY A 33 -37.51 -38.93 3.17
N ALA A 34 -37.47 -40.07 2.48
CA ALA A 34 -36.24 -40.81 2.23
C ALA A 34 -35.23 -40.04 1.35
N ALA A 35 -35.70 -39.13 0.49
CA ALA A 35 -34.86 -38.29 -0.36
C ALA A 35 -34.05 -37.26 0.45
N ALA A 36 -34.60 -36.74 1.55
CA ALA A 36 -33.88 -35.86 2.46
C ALA A 36 -32.66 -36.54 3.09
N ASN A 37 -32.81 -37.81 3.48
CA ASN A 37 -31.72 -38.59 4.07
C ASN A 37 -30.57 -38.83 3.08
N VAL A 38 -30.89 -39.06 1.80
CA VAL A 38 -29.88 -39.25 0.74
C VAL A 38 -29.13 -37.95 0.47
N LEU A 39 -29.82 -36.80 0.44
CA LEU A 39 -29.19 -35.49 0.26
C LEU A 39 -28.26 -35.13 1.42
N LEU A 40 -28.69 -35.37 2.66
CA LEU A 40 -27.85 -35.13 3.84
C LEU A 40 -26.63 -36.07 3.89
N LEU A 41 -26.81 -37.34 3.52
CA LEU A 41 -25.71 -38.30 3.44
C LEU A 41 -24.67 -37.87 2.39
N PHE A 42 -25.15 -37.40 1.23
CA PHE A 42 -24.29 -36.90 0.17
C PHE A 42 -23.55 -35.63 0.57
N ALA A 43 -24.24 -34.68 1.23
CA ALA A 43 -23.63 -33.47 1.76
C ALA A 43 -22.57 -33.79 2.82
N ALA A 44 -22.84 -34.74 3.72
CA ALA A 44 -21.88 -35.21 4.72
C ALA A 44 -20.67 -35.92 4.08
N ALA A 45 -20.88 -36.70 3.02
CA ALA A 45 -19.79 -37.35 2.28
C ALA A 45 -18.93 -36.33 1.52
N ALA A 46 -19.55 -35.31 0.91
CA ALA A 46 -18.86 -34.21 0.24
C ALA A 46 -18.04 -33.38 1.24
N GLU A 47 -18.61 -33.10 2.42
CA GLU A 47 -17.94 -32.42 3.53
C GLU A 47 -16.71 -33.19 4.01
N LEU A 48 -16.84 -34.51 4.22
CA LEU A 48 -15.72 -35.37 4.63
C LEU A 48 -14.61 -35.40 3.58
N LEU A 49 -14.97 -35.40 2.29
CA LEU A 49 -14.02 -35.36 1.19
C LEU A 49 -13.32 -34.00 1.12
N TYR A 50 -14.06 -32.91 1.34
CA TYR A 50 -13.52 -31.55 1.44
C TYR A 50 -12.52 -31.41 2.60
N LEU A 51 -12.91 -31.80 3.82
CA LEU A 51 -12.06 -31.78 5.01
C LEU A 51 -10.87 -32.74 4.93
N GLY A 52 -10.99 -33.83 4.17
CA GLY A 52 -9.89 -34.78 3.95
C GLY A 52 -8.81 -34.28 2.98
N THR A 53 -9.19 -33.42 2.02
CA THR A 53 -8.32 -33.02 0.91
C THR A 53 -7.82 -31.58 1.03
N VAL A 54 -8.69 -30.62 1.35
CA VAL A 54 -8.38 -29.18 1.31
C VAL A 54 -7.37 -28.75 2.38
N PRO A 55 -7.51 -29.12 3.67
CA PRO A 55 -6.55 -28.76 4.73
C PRO A 55 -5.13 -29.30 4.51
N ARG A 56 -4.97 -30.33 3.67
CA ARG A 56 -3.68 -30.95 3.34
C ARG A 56 -2.96 -30.28 2.17
N THR A 57 -3.59 -29.33 1.48
CA THR A 57 -2.95 -28.63 0.35
C THR A 57 -2.05 -27.49 0.84
N GLU A 58 -0.81 -27.45 0.34
CA GLU A 58 0.18 -26.40 0.62
C GLU A 58 -0.33 -24.99 0.29
N ARG A 59 -1.18 -24.86 -0.73
CA ARG A 59 -1.79 -23.57 -1.13
C ARG A 59 -2.77 -23.05 -0.08
N TYR A 60 -3.62 -23.92 0.47
CA TYR A 60 -4.57 -23.56 1.52
C TYR A 60 -3.86 -23.23 2.84
N GLN A 61 -2.86 -24.03 3.21
CA GLN A 61 -2.06 -23.74 4.40
C GLN A 61 -1.27 -22.44 4.26
N ARG A 62 -0.72 -22.12 3.08
CA ARG A 62 -0.05 -20.83 2.82
C ARG A 62 -1.01 -19.65 2.90
N LEU A 63 -2.23 -19.78 2.39
CA LEU A 63 -3.26 -18.73 2.47
C LEU A 63 -3.71 -18.48 3.93
N VAL A 64 -3.95 -19.55 4.69
CA VAL A 64 -4.34 -19.44 6.11
C VAL A 64 -3.18 -18.91 6.95
N ARG A 65 -1.95 -19.36 6.69
CA ARG A 65 -0.75 -18.83 7.35
C ARG A 65 -0.47 -17.38 6.97
N SER A 66 -0.67 -16.96 5.72
CA SER A 66 -0.48 -15.56 5.33
C SER A 66 -1.52 -14.65 5.95
N ARG A 67 -2.79 -15.06 6.01
CA ARG A 67 -3.84 -14.34 6.74
C ARG A 67 -3.54 -14.24 8.23
N LYS A 68 -3.21 -15.36 8.89
CA LYS A 68 -2.93 -15.37 10.33
C LYS A 68 -1.60 -14.68 10.68
N MET A 69 -0.62 -14.69 9.79
CA MET A 69 0.62 -13.91 9.94
C MET A 69 0.36 -12.42 9.70
N ALA A 70 -0.53 -12.03 8.76
CA ALA A 70 -0.96 -10.65 8.59
C ALA A 70 -1.72 -10.15 9.82
N GLU A 71 -2.64 -10.95 10.37
CA GLU A 71 -3.34 -10.66 11.63
C GLU A 71 -2.38 -10.57 12.82
N ARG A 72 -1.41 -11.49 12.96
CA ARG A 72 -0.40 -11.43 14.02
C ARG A 72 0.62 -10.31 13.84
N LYS A 73 0.92 -9.91 12.60
CA LYS A 73 1.80 -8.78 12.29
C LYS A 73 1.05 -7.45 12.48
N ALA A 74 -0.27 -7.44 12.31
CA ALA A 74 -1.14 -6.33 12.68
C ALA A 74 -1.25 -6.20 14.22
N GLN A 75 -1.44 -7.32 14.94
CA GLN A 75 -1.51 -7.37 16.41
C GLN A 75 -0.14 -7.30 17.12
N GLY A 76 0.96 -7.42 16.39
CA GLY A 76 2.31 -7.61 16.92
C GLY A 76 3.36 -6.67 16.32
N ARG A 77 2.93 -5.57 15.66
CA ARG A 77 3.79 -4.39 15.55
C ARG A 77 4.16 -3.98 16.98
N ASP A 78 5.40 -3.56 17.23
CA ASP A 78 5.70 -2.98 18.54
C ASP A 78 4.97 -1.63 18.62
N ASP A 79 3.72 -1.65 19.08
CA ASP A 79 2.90 -0.45 19.26
C ASP A 79 3.64 0.58 20.10
N ARG A 80 4.60 0.17 20.93
CA ARG A 80 5.47 1.07 21.68
C ARG A 80 6.43 1.82 20.77
N GLU A 81 7.01 1.18 19.77
CA GLU A 81 7.84 1.84 18.75
C GLU A 81 7.01 2.81 17.91
N VAL A 82 5.83 2.36 17.45
CA VAL A 82 4.92 3.22 16.68
C VAL A 82 4.50 4.42 17.52
N PHE A 83 4.04 4.20 18.76
CA PHE A 83 3.66 5.24 19.71
C PHE A 83 4.79 6.24 19.98
N ARG A 84 6.04 5.77 20.16
CA ARG A 84 7.20 6.63 20.36
C ARG A 84 7.54 7.50 19.14
N SER A 85 7.19 7.03 17.94
CA SER A 85 7.40 7.77 16.69
C SER A 85 6.38 8.86 16.42
N LEU A 86 5.28 8.90 17.18
CA LEU A 86 4.22 9.91 17.06
C LEU A 86 4.62 11.23 17.71
N SER A 87 3.98 12.32 17.28
CA SER A 87 4.06 13.63 17.93
C SER A 87 3.58 13.57 19.40
N LYS A 88 4.03 14.51 20.24
CA LYS A 88 3.59 14.56 21.66
C LYS A 88 2.08 14.74 21.81
N GLU A 89 1.47 15.45 20.86
CA GLU A 89 0.02 15.67 20.84
C GLU A 89 -0.71 14.36 20.53
N ASP A 90 -0.30 13.66 19.47
CA ASP A 90 -0.91 12.40 19.06
C ASP A 90 -0.68 11.28 20.09
N GLN A 91 0.47 11.27 20.78
CA GLN A 91 0.71 10.39 21.94
C GLN A 91 -0.33 10.63 23.04
N LYS A 92 -0.62 11.90 23.36
CA LYS A 92 -1.62 12.25 24.39
C LYS A 92 -3.02 11.84 23.96
N ARG A 93 -3.37 12.02 22.67
CA ARG A 93 -4.65 11.57 22.10
C ARG A 93 -4.80 10.05 22.21
N TYR A 94 -3.79 9.29 21.79
CA TYR A 94 -3.77 7.83 21.91
C TYR A 94 -3.92 7.34 23.35
N VAL A 95 -3.19 7.92 24.30
CA VAL A 95 -3.32 7.54 25.72
C VAL A 95 -4.72 7.82 26.25
N ARG A 96 -5.33 8.96 25.86
CA ARG A 96 -6.71 9.28 26.25
C ARG A 96 -7.70 8.26 25.69
N PHE A 97 -7.56 7.91 24.42
CA PHE A 97 -8.38 6.91 23.76
C PHE A 97 -8.29 5.55 24.48
N ARG A 98 -7.07 5.06 24.70
CA ARG A 98 -6.80 3.79 25.40
C ARG A 98 -7.36 3.77 26.83
N ASN A 99 -7.30 4.89 27.54
CA ASN A 99 -7.90 4.99 28.87
C ASN A 99 -9.43 4.90 28.82
N MET A 100 -10.06 5.48 27.79
CA MET A 100 -11.51 5.43 27.61
C MET A 100 -11.97 4.03 27.23
N GLU A 101 -11.26 3.38 26.31
CA GLU A 101 -11.45 1.97 25.97
C GLU A 101 -11.37 1.07 27.21
N LYS A 102 -10.34 1.22 28.04
CA LYS A 102 -10.23 0.50 29.30
C LYS A 102 -11.42 0.76 30.23
N ALA A 103 -11.84 2.00 30.37
CA ALA A 103 -12.98 2.36 31.22
C ALA A 103 -14.29 1.74 30.71
N ILE A 104 -14.48 1.70 29.39
CA ILE A 104 -15.61 1.00 28.75
C ILE A 104 -15.58 -0.49 29.12
N LYS A 105 -14.42 -1.14 28.97
CA LYS A 105 -14.24 -2.56 29.33
C LYS A 105 -14.56 -2.82 30.81
N ASP A 106 -14.07 -1.97 31.71
CA ASP A 106 -14.29 -2.08 33.15
C ASP A 106 -15.76 -1.86 33.53
N ASN A 107 -16.48 -0.97 32.83
CA ASN A 107 -17.91 -0.74 33.05
C ASN A 107 -18.74 -1.95 32.63
N PHE A 108 -18.42 -2.48 31.46
CA PHE A 108 -19.12 -3.63 30.92
C PHE A 108 -18.83 -4.94 31.68
N ALA A 109 -17.63 -5.12 32.25
CA ALA A 109 -17.30 -6.27 33.08
C ALA A 109 -18.15 -6.39 34.36
N LYS A 110 -18.78 -5.30 34.81
CA LYS A 110 -19.68 -5.27 35.98
C LYS A 110 -21.10 -5.77 35.65
N LEU A 111 -21.40 -6.04 34.39
CA LEU A 111 -22.74 -6.47 33.95
C LEU A 111 -23.04 -7.95 34.28
N PRO A 112 -24.33 -8.31 34.43
CA PRO A 112 -24.76 -9.68 34.66
C PRO A 112 -24.32 -10.65 33.55
N TYR A 113 -24.11 -11.92 33.93
CA TYR A 113 -23.58 -12.99 33.06
C TYR A 113 -24.39 -13.20 31.76
N SER A 114 -25.69 -12.89 31.76
CA SER A 114 -26.60 -13.02 30.61
C SER A 114 -26.22 -12.13 29.42
N SER A 115 -25.44 -11.06 29.64
CA SER A 115 -25.05 -10.09 28.60
C SER A 115 -23.61 -10.30 28.10
N GLN A 116 -22.88 -11.29 28.63
CA GLN A 116 -21.44 -11.46 28.38
C GLN A 116 -21.09 -11.89 26.95
N GLY A 117 -21.91 -12.74 26.31
CA GLY A 117 -21.62 -13.23 24.96
C GLY A 117 -21.70 -12.14 23.88
N ILE A 118 -22.70 -11.26 23.99
CA ILE A 118 -22.80 -10.07 23.14
C ILE A 118 -21.61 -9.16 23.45
N LEU A 119 -21.35 -8.93 24.74
CA LEU A 119 -20.31 -8.02 25.21
C LEU A 119 -18.90 -8.36 24.70
N GLU A 120 -18.52 -9.63 24.67
CA GLU A 120 -17.20 -10.05 24.20
C GLU A 120 -16.94 -9.61 22.74
N ALA A 121 -17.95 -9.63 21.89
CA ALA A 121 -17.86 -9.13 20.52
C ALA A 121 -17.63 -7.61 20.48
N HIS A 122 -18.24 -6.84 21.39
CA HIS A 122 -18.00 -5.40 21.50
C HIS A 122 -16.57 -5.07 21.93
N LEU A 123 -16.07 -5.77 22.95
CA LEU A 123 -14.74 -5.52 23.50
C LEU A 123 -13.67 -5.78 22.44
N LYS A 124 -13.83 -6.87 21.66
CA LYS A 124 -12.93 -7.20 20.55
C LYS A 124 -12.95 -6.16 19.43
N LYS A 125 -14.10 -5.53 19.15
CA LYS A 125 -14.20 -4.46 18.16
C LYS A 125 -13.54 -3.17 18.64
N LEU A 126 -13.67 -2.85 19.92
CA LEU A 126 -12.97 -1.72 20.54
C LEU A 126 -11.45 -1.91 20.51
N ASP A 127 -10.95 -3.14 20.71
CA ASP A 127 -9.53 -3.48 20.51
C ASP A 127 -9.09 -3.20 19.06
N GLY A 128 -9.84 -3.67 18.07
CA GLY A 128 -9.55 -3.40 16.66
C GLY A 128 -9.58 -1.91 16.32
N LEU A 129 -10.50 -1.14 16.93
CA LEU A 129 -10.59 0.30 16.74
C LEU A 129 -9.37 1.04 17.31
N LEU A 130 -8.82 0.58 18.44
CA LEU A 130 -7.57 1.12 19.00
C LEU A 130 -6.40 0.93 18.02
N ASP A 131 -6.29 -0.26 17.43
CA ASP A 131 -5.24 -0.58 16.46
C ASP A 131 -5.38 0.28 15.19
N SER A 132 -6.59 0.39 14.65
CA SER A 132 -6.90 1.24 13.50
C SER A 132 -6.61 2.72 13.80
N TYR A 133 -6.95 3.19 15.00
CA TYR A 133 -6.66 4.55 15.43
C TYR A 133 -5.15 4.82 15.50
N LEU A 134 -4.36 3.88 16.04
CA LEU A 134 -2.89 3.99 16.06
C LEU A 134 -2.30 4.04 14.65
N ASN A 135 -2.81 3.21 13.73
CA ASN A 135 -2.40 3.21 12.33
C ASN A 135 -2.73 4.55 11.64
N LEU A 136 -3.91 5.11 11.88
CA LEU A 136 -4.28 6.44 11.36
C LEU A 136 -3.37 7.54 11.89
N LEU A 137 -3.01 7.51 13.18
CA LEU A 137 -2.05 8.46 13.74
C LEU A 137 -0.67 8.34 13.09
N GLN A 138 -0.20 7.12 12.86
CA GLN A 138 1.06 6.89 12.15
C GLN A 138 1.02 7.40 10.71
N LEU A 139 -0.11 7.19 10.03
CA LEU A 139 -0.33 7.62 8.66
C LEU A 139 -0.38 9.16 8.56
N LYS A 140 -1.13 9.81 9.45
CA LYS A 140 -1.15 11.27 9.62
C LYS A 140 0.26 11.84 9.75
N GLU A 141 1.04 11.30 10.67
CA GLU A 141 2.42 11.73 10.92
C GLU A 141 3.33 11.54 9.68
N ARG A 142 3.12 10.46 8.91
CA ARG A 142 3.81 10.26 7.63
C ARG A 142 3.45 11.33 6.59
N TYR A 143 2.17 11.68 6.47
CA TYR A 143 1.69 12.72 5.55
C TYR A 143 2.14 14.13 5.97
N ILE A 144 2.14 14.44 7.27
CA ILE A 144 2.71 15.69 7.80
C ILE A 144 4.18 15.80 7.40
N ARG A 145 4.99 14.77 7.66
CA ARG A 145 6.41 14.79 7.27
C ARG A 145 6.62 14.89 5.77
N PHE A 146 5.76 14.28 4.96
CA PHE A 146 5.83 14.38 3.50
C PHE A 146 5.54 15.80 3.01
N THR A 147 4.50 16.43 3.57
CA THR A 147 4.04 17.77 3.20
C THR A 147 4.99 18.86 3.71
N GLU A 148 5.57 18.71 4.89
CA GLU A 148 6.59 19.62 5.43
C GLU A 148 7.89 19.61 4.62
N ARG A 149 8.34 18.43 4.17
CA ARG A 149 9.56 18.29 3.36
C ARG A 149 9.39 18.80 1.93
N THR A 150 8.17 18.88 1.44
CA THR A 150 7.86 19.19 0.05
C THR A 150 7.13 20.53 -0.03
N GLY A 151 7.83 21.61 -0.34
CA GLY A 151 7.16 22.91 -0.49
C GLY A 151 6.29 22.96 -1.75
N GLU A 152 4.97 23.00 -1.62
CA GLU A 152 4.05 23.21 -2.76
C GLU A 152 4.48 24.40 -3.61
N ARG A 153 4.79 25.51 -2.93
CA ARG A 153 5.21 26.77 -3.53
C ARG A 153 6.49 26.61 -4.34
N GLU A 154 7.41 25.75 -3.91
CA GLU A 154 8.65 25.49 -4.63
C GLU A 154 8.40 24.69 -5.89
N ILE A 155 7.50 23.70 -5.85
CA ILE A 155 7.10 22.93 -7.02
C ILE A 155 6.41 23.82 -8.04
N VAL A 156 5.46 24.67 -7.60
CA VAL A 156 4.75 25.61 -8.48
C VAL A 156 5.71 26.60 -9.12
N ARG A 157 6.61 27.21 -8.33
CA ARG A 157 7.64 28.10 -8.87
C ARG A 157 8.56 27.41 -9.88
N ALA A 158 8.96 26.16 -9.62
CA ALA A 158 9.78 25.38 -10.53
C ALA A 158 9.05 25.06 -11.84
N ILE A 159 7.74 24.78 -11.77
CA ILE A 159 6.89 24.59 -12.95
C ILE A 159 6.84 25.87 -13.79
N ASP A 160 6.55 27.01 -13.16
CA ASP A 160 6.41 28.29 -13.85
C ASP A 160 7.73 28.73 -14.49
N ALA A 161 8.84 28.62 -13.76
CA ALA A 161 10.18 28.91 -14.28
C ALA A 161 10.54 28.01 -15.47
N LEU A 162 10.29 26.69 -15.35
CA LEU A 162 10.58 25.74 -16.42
C LEU A 162 9.74 26.01 -17.68
N ARG A 163 8.47 26.39 -17.51
CA ARG A 163 7.59 26.79 -18.62
C ARG A 163 8.08 28.04 -19.33
N GLN A 164 8.63 29.02 -18.61
CA GLN A 164 9.22 30.22 -19.21
C GLN A 164 10.51 29.91 -19.98
N GLU A 165 11.42 29.12 -19.39
CA GLU A 165 12.68 28.74 -20.04
C GLU A 165 12.44 28.00 -21.37
N MET A 166 11.45 27.10 -21.40
CA MET A 166 11.12 26.29 -22.58
C MET A 166 10.73 27.11 -23.82
N GLN A 167 10.29 28.36 -23.66
CA GLN A 167 9.89 29.22 -24.77
C GLN A 167 11.08 29.62 -25.65
N ALA A 168 12.25 29.81 -25.05
CA ALA A 168 13.47 30.21 -25.75
C ALA A 168 14.35 29.01 -26.19
N ASP A 169 14.00 27.79 -25.78
CA ASP A 169 14.83 26.62 -26.00
C ASP A 169 14.68 26.01 -27.43
N PRO A 170 15.77 25.44 -27.99
CA PRO A 170 15.73 24.64 -29.21
C PRO A 170 14.82 23.40 -29.07
N PRO A 171 14.26 22.87 -30.18
CA PRO A 171 13.27 21.78 -30.15
C PRO A 171 13.69 20.54 -29.33
N ARG A 172 14.96 20.12 -29.44
CA ARG A 172 15.49 18.94 -28.72
C ARG A 172 15.65 19.18 -27.21
N VAL A 173 15.94 20.41 -26.79
CA VAL A 173 16.03 20.77 -25.36
C VAL A 173 14.62 20.93 -24.78
N ARG A 174 13.70 21.49 -25.57
CA ARG A 174 12.29 21.64 -25.19
C ARG A 174 11.63 20.30 -24.88
N SER A 175 11.87 19.25 -25.66
CA SER A 175 11.28 17.92 -25.40
C SER A 175 11.76 17.31 -24.06
N ILE A 176 13.04 17.47 -23.73
CA ILE A 176 13.60 17.02 -22.43
C ILE A 176 12.96 17.80 -21.27
N LYS A 177 12.88 19.13 -21.40
CA LYS A 177 12.24 19.97 -20.38
C LYS A 177 10.74 19.71 -20.26
N GLN A 178 10.05 19.33 -21.34
CA GLN A 178 8.65 18.90 -21.30
C GLN A 178 8.47 17.64 -20.44
N ARG A 179 9.40 16.68 -20.53
CA ARG A 179 9.40 15.49 -19.66
C ARG A 179 9.61 15.86 -18.19
N ARG A 180 10.55 16.78 -17.92
CA ARG A 180 10.77 17.32 -16.57
C ARG A 180 9.53 18.05 -16.03
N LEU A 181 8.84 18.80 -16.88
CA LEU A 181 7.59 19.48 -16.53
C LEU A 181 6.52 18.46 -16.10
N GLY A 182 6.32 17.39 -16.88
CA GLY A 182 5.39 16.32 -16.51
C GLY A 182 5.72 15.66 -15.17
N ILE A 183 7.01 15.51 -14.82
CA ILE A 183 7.42 15.02 -13.50
C ILE A 183 7.03 16.01 -12.39
N LEU A 184 7.26 17.32 -12.59
CA LEU A 184 6.90 18.33 -11.60
C LEU A 184 5.37 18.44 -11.41
N GLU A 185 4.60 18.32 -12.48
CA GLU A 185 3.13 18.29 -12.43
C GLU A 185 2.61 17.07 -11.67
N LYS A 186 3.16 15.87 -11.92
CA LYS A 186 2.85 14.67 -11.12
C LYS A 186 3.20 14.84 -9.65
N ARG A 187 4.34 15.48 -9.34
CA ARG A 187 4.73 15.78 -7.95
C ARG A 187 3.75 16.75 -7.28
N LEU A 188 3.27 17.76 -8.00
CA LEU A 188 2.28 18.70 -7.50
C LEU A 188 0.92 18.01 -7.23
N ASP A 189 0.46 17.17 -8.15
CA ASP A 189 -0.76 16.39 -7.98
C ASP A 189 -0.68 15.49 -6.74
N ARG A 190 0.44 14.77 -6.58
CA ARG A 190 0.70 13.95 -5.38
C ARG A 190 0.67 14.78 -4.09
N PHE A 191 1.23 15.99 -4.11
CA PHE A 191 1.21 16.88 -2.96
C PHE A 191 -0.22 17.31 -2.58
N LYS A 192 -1.05 17.65 -3.57
CA LYS A 192 -2.46 18.03 -3.33
C LYS A 192 -3.25 16.88 -2.72
N LYS A 193 -3.12 15.67 -3.29
CA LYS A 193 -3.76 14.45 -2.77
C LYS A 193 -3.29 14.11 -1.36
N ALA A 194 -2.01 14.29 -1.06
CA ALA A 194 -1.48 14.10 0.29
C ALA A 194 -2.14 15.03 1.33
N ASN A 195 -2.39 16.30 0.98
CA ASN A 195 -3.09 17.23 1.85
C ASN A 195 -4.58 16.87 2.04
N GLU A 196 -5.24 16.44 0.97
CA GLU A 196 -6.62 15.95 1.03
C GLU A 196 -6.73 14.73 1.96
N ASN A 197 -5.84 13.75 1.78
CA ASN A 197 -5.77 12.57 2.64
C ASN A 197 -5.49 12.95 4.10
N LEU A 198 -4.65 13.94 4.35
CA LEU A 198 -4.40 14.43 5.71
C LEU A 198 -5.67 15.01 6.36
N ALA A 199 -6.48 15.75 5.60
CA ALA A 199 -7.77 16.26 6.07
C ALA A 199 -8.76 15.12 6.36
N ILE A 200 -8.84 14.12 5.48
CA ILE A 200 -9.67 12.93 5.66
C ILE A 200 -9.26 12.19 6.95
N ILE A 201 -7.97 11.86 7.10
CA ILE A 201 -7.45 11.16 8.28
C ILE A 201 -7.74 11.97 9.56
N GLY A 202 -7.59 13.29 9.51
CA GLY A 202 -7.91 14.18 10.63
C GLY A 202 -9.38 14.05 11.06
N ALA A 203 -10.31 14.15 10.12
CA ALA A 203 -11.74 14.00 10.38
C ALA A 203 -12.08 12.61 10.93
N GLN A 204 -11.47 11.54 10.39
CA GLN A 204 -11.69 10.19 10.90
C GLN A 204 -11.21 9.99 12.33
N LEU A 205 -10.04 10.53 12.69
CA LEU A 205 -9.54 10.48 14.06
C LEU A 205 -10.53 11.17 15.03
N GLU A 206 -11.12 12.29 14.63
CA GLU A 206 -12.15 12.98 15.41
C GLU A 206 -13.44 12.14 15.53
N THR A 207 -13.94 11.58 14.43
CA THR A 207 -15.11 10.68 14.45
C THR A 207 -14.89 9.49 15.39
N ILE A 208 -13.72 8.85 15.33
CA ILE A 208 -13.38 7.71 16.19
C ILE A 208 -13.38 8.12 17.68
N GLU A 209 -12.85 9.30 18.00
CA GLU A 209 -12.86 9.84 19.36
C GLU A 209 -14.28 10.12 19.87
N ASP A 210 -15.14 10.70 19.03
CA ASP A 210 -16.52 11.03 19.38
C ASP A 210 -17.38 9.78 19.57
N VAL A 211 -17.27 8.80 18.67
CA VAL A 211 -17.99 7.52 18.81
C VAL A 211 -17.52 6.78 20.06
N THR A 212 -16.21 6.77 20.34
CA THR A 212 -15.70 6.09 21.54
C THR A 212 -16.15 6.80 22.82
N ARG A 213 -16.25 8.14 22.79
CA ARG A 213 -16.84 8.91 23.89
C ARG A 213 -18.32 8.57 24.07
N TYR A 214 -19.08 8.50 22.99
CA TYR A 214 -20.48 8.10 23.03
C TYR A 214 -20.64 6.69 23.61
N VAL A 215 -19.83 5.71 23.15
CA VAL A 215 -19.81 4.35 23.69
C VAL A 215 -19.49 4.34 25.19
N TYR A 216 -18.55 5.18 25.62
CA TYR A 216 -18.24 5.36 27.03
C TYR A 216 -19.45 5.89 27.82
N GLU A 217 -20.13 6.92 27.32
CA GLU A 217 -21.34 7.46 27.95
C GLU A 217 -22.46 6.41 28.04
N GLN A 218 -22.67 5.62 26.99
CA GLN A 218 -23.64 4.50 27.00
C GLN A 218 -23.24 3.39 27.97
N SER A 219 -21.94 3.12 28.12
CA SER A 219 -21.46 2.13 29.09
C SER A 219 -21.76 2.51 30.54
N LEU A 220 -21.93 3.81 30.84
CA LEU A 220 -22.29 4.30 32.17
C LEU A 220 -23.78 4.17 32.48
N THR A 221 -24.63 4.40 31.48
CA THR A 221 -26.10 4.37 31.64
C THR A 221 -26.70 2.98 31.48
N MET A 222 -25.89 2.00 31.01
CA MET A 222 -26.30 0.61 30.78
C MET A 222 -27.42 0.48 29.73
N GLN A 223 -27.53 1.43 28.80
CA GLN A 223 -28.59 1.46 27.79
C GLN A 223 -28.10 0.88 26.45
N ASN A 224 -28.92 -0.01 25.87
CA ASN A 224 -28.84 -0.54 24.51
C ASN A 224 -27.45 -0.99 24.02
N PRO A 225 -26.91 -2.11 24.53
CA PRO A 225 -25.67 -2.68 24.00
C PRO A 225 -25.77 -2.92 22.49
N GLU A 226 -26.88 -3.43 21.97
CA GLU A 226 -27.04 -3.73 20.53
C GLU A 226 -26.80 -2.52 19.60
N GLU A 227 -27.33 -1.36 19.97
CA GLU A 227 -27.20 -0.10 19.21
C GLU A 227 -25.73 0.35 19.17
N VAL A 228 -25.03 0.23 20.30
CA VAL A 228 -23.59 0.53 20.40
C VAL A 228 -22.78 -0.40 19.51
N THR A 229 -23.14 -1.69 19.37
CA THR A 229 -22.43 -2.60 18.44
C THR A 229 -22.63 -2.20 17.00
N PHE A 230 -23.84 -1.81 16.61
CA PHE A 230 -24.10 -1.39 15.23
C PHE A 230 -23.25 -0.18 14.86
N GLN A 231 -23.21 0.84 15.73
CA GLN A 231 -22.41 2.03 15.49
C GLN A 231 -20.90 1.74 15.45
N LEU A 232 -20.40 0.85 16.33
CA LEU A 232 -19.00 0.41 16.30
C LEU A 232 -18.68 -0.38 15.02
N ASP A 233 -19.59 -1.21 14.53
CA ASP A 233 -19.41 -1.96 13.28
C ASP A 233 -19.35 -1.04 12.06
N THR A 234 -20.28 -0.10 11.97
CA THR A 234 -20.28 0.91 10.91
C THR A 234 -18.97 1.70 10.93
N LEU A 235 -18.54 2.17 12.11
CA LEU A 235 -17.29 2.93 12.21
C LEU A 235 -16.06 2.10 11.84
N VAL A 236 -15.94 0.87 12.35
CA VAL A 236 -14.80 -0.01 12.01
C VAL A 236 -14.76 -0.24 10.50
N SER A 237 -15.91 -0.53 9.88
CA SER A 237 -16.00 -0.72 8.43
C SER A 237 -15.61 0.55 7.65
N GLU A 238 -16.10 1.72 8.05
CA GLU A 238 -15.78 3.00 7.39
C GLU A 238 -14.29 3.35 7.51
N VAL A 239 -13.70 3.08 8.67
CA VAL A 239 -12.27 3.30 8.92
C VAL A 239 -11.43 2.33 8.10
N GLU A 240 -11.79 1.05 8.05
CA GLU A 240 -11.11 0.04 7.22
C GLU A 240 -11.20 0.39 5.72
N GLU A 241 -12.38 0.79 5.24
CA GLU A 241 -12.59 1.20 3.84
C GLU A 241 -11.74 2.42 3.49
N THR A 242 -11.66 3.39 4.40
CA THR A 242 -10.86 4.60 4.15
C THR A 242 -9.38 4.32 4.23
N GLN A 243 -8.92 3.51 5.18
CA GLN A 243 -7.53 3.07 5.24
C GLN A 243 -7.15 2.33 3.95
N ALA A 244 -7.99 1.41 3.48
CA ALA A 244 -7.78 0.70 2.22
C ALA A 244 -7.75 1.65 1.02
N SER A 245 -8.62 2.67 1.00
CA SER A 245 -8.64 3.69 -0.05
C SER A 245 -7.38 4.55 -0.07
N VAL A 246 -6.90 4.94 1.12
CA VAL A 246 -5.65 5.72 1.26
C VAL A 246 -4.43 4.86 0.90
N GLU A 247 -4.39 3.59 1.30
CA GLU A 247 -3.32 2.66 0.94
C GLU A 247 -3.30 2.33 -0.57
N ALA A 248 -4.46 2.12 -1.18
CA ALA A 248 -4.57 1.91 -2.63
C ALA A 248 -4.11 3.15 -3.43
N LEU A 249 -4.38 4.35 -2.92
CA LEU A 249 -3.83 5.59 -3.47
C LEU A 249 -2.30 5.62 -3.31
N GLU A 250 -1.76 5.25 -2.15
CA GLU A 250 -0.30 5.17 -1.95
C GLU A 250 0.37 4.21 -2.92
N ASP A 251 -0.19 3.02 -3.16
CA ASP A 251 0.32 2.04 -4.10
C ASP A 251 0.29 2.56 -5.55
N ALA A 252 -0.80 3.24 -5.94
CA ALA A 252 -0.91 3.87 -7.25
C ALA A 252 0.13 4.99 -7.46
N PHE A 253 0.61 5.64 -6.38
CA PHE A 253 1.64 6.68 -6.43
C PHE A 253 3.05 6.20 -6.01
N GLY A 254 3.17 4.95 -5.58
CA GLY A 254 4.38 4.36 -4.99
C GLY A 254 5.44 4.00 -6.00
N ASP A 255 5.08 3.86 -7.28
CA ASP A 255 6.01 3.56 -8.35
C ASP A 255 6.23 4.79 -9.28
N PRO A 256 7.17 5.69 -8.93
CA PRO A 256 7.57 6.78 -9.82
C PRO A 256 8.22 6.27 -11.11
N MET A 257 8.64 5.00 -11.21
CA MET A 257 9.32 4.43 -12.37
C MET A 257 8.38 3.76 -13.36
N SER A 258 7.25 3.15 -12.96
CA SER A 258 6.25 2.62 -13.91
C SER A 258 5.61 3.71 -14.77
N GLY A 259 5.45 4.91 -14.23
CA GLY A 259 5.00 6.08 -15.00
C GLY A 259 6.07 6.72 -15.88
N LEU A 260 7.33 6.27 -15.79
CA LEU A 260 8.46 6.71 -16.60
C LEU A 260 8.85 5.65 -17.66
N THR A 261 8.61 4.37 -17.42
CA THR A 261 8.84 3.30 -18.41
C THR A 261 7.87 3.35 -19.57
N SER A 262 6.65 3.89 -19.36
CA SER A 262 5.70 4.18 -20.45
C SER A 262 6.05 5.45 -21.24
N LEU A 263 6.90 6.32 -20.68
CA LEU A 263 7.46 7.48 -21.35
C LEU A 263 8.85 7.13 -21.86
N ASP A 264 8.87 6.35 -22.95
CA ASP A 264 9.89 6.47 -24.00
C ASP A 264 11.22 5.74 -23.73
N LEU A 265 11.19 4.41 -23.84
CA LEU A 265 12.38 3.59 -24.13
C LEU A 265 12.92 3.84 -25.56
N ASP A 266 12.07 4.32 -26.48
CA ASP A 266 12.46 4.62 -27.87
C ASP A 266 13.36 5.87 -27.97
N ALA A 267 13.19 6.86 -27.09
CA ALA A 267 14.06 8.05 -27.05
C ALA A 267 15.44 7.82 -26.41
N LEU A 268 15.66 6.71 -25.71
CA LEU A 268 16.98 6.37 -25.19
C LEU A 268 17.94 5.91 -26.31
N ASP A 269 17.42 5.48 -27.46
CA ASP A 269 18.22 5.03 -28.59
C ASP A 269 18.81 6.20 -29.42
N VAL A 270 18.39 7.44 -29.18
CA VAL A 270 18.95 8.64 -29.84
C VAL A 270 20.30 9.08 -29.21
N PHE A 271 20.71 8.44 -28.11
CA PHE A 271 22.03 8.62 -27.50
C PHE A 271 23.03 7.52 -27.87
N SER A 272 22.58 6.48 -28.57
CA SER A 272 23.42 5.51 -29.27
C SER A 272 23.97 6.19 -30.53
N THR A 273 25.20 6.69 -30.49
CA THR A 273 25.91 7.21 -31.66
C THR A 273 25.79 6.26 -32.86
N PRO A 274 25.47 6.72 -34.08
CA PRO A 274 25.66 5.88 -35.24
C PRO A 274 27.17 5.69 -35.41
N ALA A 275 27.65 4.47 -35.19
CA ALA A 275 28.99 4.11 -35.61
C ALA A 275 29.09 4.39 -37.10
N LEU A 276 30.18 5.07 -37.46
CA LEU A 276 30.55 5.47 -38.80
C LEU A 276 30.46 4.29 -39.79
N GLU A 277 29.38 4.22 -40.56
CA GLU A 277 29.38 3.56 -41.86
C GLU A 277 29.79 4.61 -42.90
N ALA A 278 31.08 4.91 -42.94
CA ALA A 278 31.72 5.40 -44.14
C ALA A 278 32.33 4.18 -44.82
N GLU A 279 31.60 3.62 -45.79
CA GLU A 279 32.18 2.77 -46.81
C GLU A 279 33.30 3.55 -47.51
N ASP A 280 34.53 3.06 -47.44
CA ASP A 280 35.33 3.08 -48.66
C ASP A 280 36.17 1.82 -48.79
N ARG A 281 36.18 1.34 -50.02
CA ARG A 281 36.60 0.02 -50.46
C ARG A 281 38.13 -0.05 -50.39
N ILE A 282 38.68 -1.00 -49.65
CA ILE A 282 40.05 -1.46 -49.93
C ILE A 282 39.92 -2.68 -50.84
N ASP A 283 39.91 -2.39 -52.13
CA ASP A 283 40.16 -3.36 -53.18
C ASP A 283 41.66 -3.72 -53.12
N ALA A 284 41.93 -4.98 -52.79
CA ALA A 284 43.27 -5.53 -52.74
C ALA A 284 43.66 -5.98 -54.15
N GLY A 285 44.52 -5.23 -54.82
CA GLY A 285 44.96 -5.61 -56.16
C GLY A 285 46.12 -4.80 -56.72
N LEU A 286 47.31 -5.43 -56.69
CA LEU A 286 48.43 -5.30 -57.62
C LEU A 286 49.34 -4.04 -57.57
N LEU A 287 50.62 -4.31 -57.23
CA LEU A 287 51.85 -4.04 -58.01
C LEU A 287 52.18 -2.57 -58.35
N ASP A 288 53.39 -2.05 -58.28
CA ASP A 288 54.74 -2.50 -57.93
C ASP A 288 55.63 -1.23 -57.99
N GLU A 289 56.89 -1.37 -57.60
CA GLU A 289 58.03 -0.53 -57.98
C GLU A 289 58.33 0.81 -57.25
N ASP A 290 59.50 0.74 -56.60
CA ASP A 290 60.60 1.71 -56.65
C ASP A 290 60.64 2.90 -55.67
N ALA A 291 61.31 2.62 -54.54
CA ALA A 291 62.34 3.51 -54.00
C ALA A 291 63.53 3.53 -55.00
N PRO A 292 64.32 4.62 -55.14
CA PRO A 292 65.20 5.03 -54.03
C PRO A 292 65.63 6.52 -54.01
N GLU A 293 66.54 6.81 -53.06
CA GLU A 293 67.51 7.92 -53.04
C GLU A 293 66.98 9.34 -52.79
N SER A 294 67.72 10.28 -52.22
CA SER A 294 68.90 10.33 -51.35
C SER A 294 69.00 11.81 -50.93
N ALA A 295 69.71 12.08 -49.83
CA ALA A 295 70.55 13.25 -49.57
C ALA A 295 70.14 14.69 -50.00
N ALA A 296 70.52 15.64 -49.14
CA ALA A 296 70.75 17.06 -49.45
C ALA A 296 69.53 18.01 -49.42
N ALA A 297 69.16 18.43 -48.21
CA ALA A 297 68.66 19.79 -47.99
C ALA A 297 69.17 20.37 -46.66
N ALA A 298 70.48 20.21 -46.43
CA ALA A 298 71.22 21.02 -45.47
C ALA A 298 71.60 22.35 -46.13
N GLU A 299 70.68 23.30 -46.31
CA GLU A 299 71.09 24.61 -46.87
C GLU A 299 70.17 25.81 -46.68
N ARG A 300 69.33 25.88 -45.63
CA ARG A 300 68.47 27.09 -45.44
C ARG A 300 68.34 27.68 -44.04
N ARG A 301 69.14 27.27 -43.05
CA ARG A 301 69.03 27.83 -41.67
C ARG A 301 70.30 28.34 -41.00
N ARG A 302 71.43 28.46 -41.71
CA ARG A 302 72.67 29.05 -41.13
C ARG A 302 73.12 30.39 -41.72
N GLN A 303 72.41 31.00 -42.66
CA GLN A 303 72.78 32.31 -43.20
C GLN A 303 71.56 33.25 -43.31
N ARG A 304 71.05 33.63 -42.15
CA ARG A 304 70.71 35.02 -41.81
C ARG A 304 71.51 35.28 -40.54
N GLU A 305 72.83 35.46 -40.66
CA GLU A 305 73.47 36.78 -40.75
C GLU A 305 72.94 37.69 -39.62
N GLY A 306 73.71 37.99 -38.58
CA GLY A 306 75.09 38.46 -38.68
C GLY A 306 75.05 39.99 -38.76
N GLY A 307 74.84 40.60 -37.59
CA GLY A 307 74.83 42.03 -37.31
C GLY A 307 74.82 42.21 -35.80
#